data_AF-A0A562Q3E1-F1
#
_entry.id   AF-A0A562Q3E1-F1
#
_cell.length_a   1.000
_cell.length_b   1.000
_cell.length_c   1.000
_cell.angle_alpha   90.00
_cell.angle_beta   90.00
_cell.angle_gamma   90.00
#
_symmetry.space_group_name_H-M   'P 1'
#
loop_
_entity.id
_entity.type
_entity.pdbx_description
1 polymer ?
#
loop_
_entity_poly.entity_id
_entity_poly.type
_entity_poly.pdbx_seq_one_letter_code
_entity_poly.pdbx_strand_id
1 'polypeptide(L)'
;MQARLFGIFTFALTFGIMAACSIDGTSAGESKPRKTSASYTLRQGESVSLAPGTTLKLERINDSRCKKGAVCVWAGYISYTFTLTGPQGTHNFVLAENMPNAAPTLTQDGLTFALESLDPPEPPALHAEPPDYRVSLRVSIAQPGSVQPSST
;
A
#
# COMPACT_ATOMS: atom_id res chain seq x y z
N MET A 1 74.53 56.31 -27.90
CA MET A 1 73.14 56.65 -27.54
C MET A 1 73.05 56.45 -26.03
N GLN A 2 73.24 57.49 -25.20
CA GLN A 2 72.16 58.26 -24.52
C GLN A 2 71.01 57.37 -24.00
N ALA A 3 70.43 57.49 -22.82
CA ALA A 3 70.76 58.07 -21.51
C ALA A 3 69.58 57.69 -20.59
N ARG A 4 69.89 57.33 -19.32
CA ARG A 4 69.14 57.62 -18.08
C ARG A 4 67.73 57.05 -17.78
N LEU A 5 67.66 56.50 -16.55
CA LEU A 5 66.66 56.64 -15.46
C LEU A 5 65.20 56.94 -15.81
N PHE A 6 64.28 56.16 -15.23
CA PHE A 6 62.96 56.47 -14.63
C PHE A 6 62.17 55.14 -14.60
N GLY A 7 61.42 54.72 -13.60
CA GLY A 7 60.96 55.29 -12.36
C GLY A 7 60.10 54.23 -11.67
N ILE A 8 60.07 54.29 -10.35
CA ILE A 8 59.28 53.46 -9.45
C ILE A 8 57.79 53.68 -9.75
N PHE A 9 57.02 52.61 -10.00
CA PHE A 9 55.57 52.61 -9.80
C PHE A 9 55.18 51.46 -8.87
N THR A 10 55.17 51.80 -7.59
CA THR A 10 54.33 51.19 -6.57
C THR A 10 52.87 51.15 -7.02
N PHE A 11 52.29 49.96 -7.14
CA PHE A 11 50.86 49.78 -6.98
C PHE A 11 50.61 48.61 -6.04
N ALA A 12 50.58 48.94 -4.75
CA ALA A 12 49.96 48.11 -3.73
C ALA A 12 48.45 48.30 -3.85
N LEU A 13 47.67 47.22 -4.03
CA LEU A 13 46.27 47.20 -3.60
C LEU A 13 45.79 45.77 -3.32
N THR A 14 45.77 45.44 -2.02
CA THR A 14 44.72 44.70 -1.32
C THR A 14 44.32 43.30 -1.85
N PHE A 15 44.96 42.27 -1.29
CA PHE A 15 44.40 40.92 -1.17
C PHE A 15 43.28 40.95 -0.10
N GLY A 16 42.02 40.89 -0.54
CA GLY A 16 40.86 40.74 0.33
C GLY A 16 40.69 39.30 0.77
N ILE A 17 40.80 39.07 2.08
CA ILE A 17 40.45 37.81 2.76
C ILE A 17 38.93 37.65 2.65
N MET A 18 38.46 36.77 1.79
CA MET A 18 37.07 36.32 1.82
C MET A 18 36.91 35.31 2.95
N ALA A 19 36.31 35.79 4.03
CA ALA A 19 35.87 35.02 5.16
C ALA A 19 34.88 33.94 4.72
N ALA A 20 35.13 32.72 5.18
CA ALA A 20 34.25 31.59 5.08
C ALA A 20 32.92 31.89 5.81
N CYS A 21 31.82 31.85 5.05
CA CYS A 21 30.50 31.53 5.60
C CYS A 21 30.12 30.17 5.04
N SER A 22 30.33 29.13 5.85
CA SER A 22 29.67 27.85 5.71
C SER A 22 28.17 28.10 5.74
N ILE A 23 27.50 27.91 4.60
CA ILE A 23 26.04 27.79 4.54
C ILE A 23 25.74 26.33 4.23
N ASP A 24 24.97 25.77 5.14
CA ASP A 24 24.39 24.44 5.16
C ASP A 24 23.82 24.02 3.81
N GLY A 25 24.39 22.94 3.28
CA GLY A 25 23.76 22.09 2.29
C GLY A 25 23.56 20.71 2.88
N THR A 26 22.82 20.61 3.98
CA THR A 26 22.21 19.33 4.34
C THR A 26 21.41 18.90 3.12
N SER A 27 21.92 17.91 2.41
CA SER A 27 21.15 17.23 1.39
C SER A 27 20.07 16.49 2.15
N ALA A 28 18.96 17.18 2.42
CA ALA A 28 17.69 16.54 2.67
C ALA A 28 17.43 15.73 1.41
N GLY A 29 17.83 14.46 1.47
CA GLY A 29 17.42 13.47 0.49
C GLY A 29 15.90 13.54 0.48
N GLU A 30 15.37 14.12 -0.60
CA GLU A 30 13.96 14.15 -0.92
C GLU A 30 13.48 12.70 -1.00
N SER A 31 13.15 12.15 0.17
CA SER A 31 12.59 10.82 0.30
C SER A 31 11.18 10.95 -0.27
N LYS A 32 11.03 10.64 -1.56
CA LYS A 32 9.72 10.49 -2.19
C LYS A 32 8.83 9.71 -1.21
N PRO A 33 7.62 10.20 -0.90
CA PRO A 33 6.75 9.56 0.08
C PRO A 33 6.56 8.10 -0.34
N ARG A 34 7.08 7.17 0.48
CA ARG A 34 6.95 5.75 0.22
C ARG A 34 5.46 5.43 0.33
N LYS A 35 4.84 4.98 -0.76
CA LYS A 35 3.47 4.48 -0.70
C LYS A 35 3.44 3.31 0.29
N THR A 36 2.78 3.52 1.42
CA THR A 36 2.62 2.51 2.48
C THR A 36 1.35 1.68 2.30
N SER A 37 0.54 2.00 1.28
CA SER A 37 -0.65 1.25 0.92
C SER A 37 -0.91 1.25 -0.58
N ALA A 38 -1.61 0.21 -1.05
CA ALA A 38 -2.09 0.05 -2.41
C ALA A 38 -3.42 -0.74 -2.41
N SER A 39 -4.27 -0.49 -3.40
CA SER A 39 -5.51 -1.23 -3.61
C SER A 39 -5.35 -2.19 -4.79
N TYR A 40 -5.93 -3.38 -4.66
CA TYR A 40 -5.88 -4.44 -5.66
C TYR A 40 -7.27 -5.00 -5.88
N THR A 41 -7.63 -5.23 -7.14
CA THR A 41 -8.89 -5.88 -7.52
C THR A 41 -8.59 -7.23 -8.14
N LEU A 42 -9.18 -8.30 -7.61
CA LEU A 42 -8.89 -9.68 -8.00
C LEU A 42 -10.19 -10.43 -8.33
N ARG A 43 -10.11 -11.30 -9.33
CA ARG A 43 -11.06 -12.39 -9.59
C ARG A 43 -10.59 -13.67 -8.91
N GLN A 44 -11.50 -14.63 -8.74
CA GLN A 44 -11.11 -15.94 -8.21
C GLN A 44 -10.03 -16.60 -9.09
N GLY A 45 -8.96 -17.06 -8.46
CA GLY A 45 -7.78 -17.64 -9.10
C GLY A 45 -6.69 -16.62 -9.45
N GLU A 46 -6.99 -15.32 -9.47
CA GLU A 46 -6.00 -14.29 -9.78
C GLU A 46 -5.03 -14.05 -8.61
N SER A 47 -3.82 -13.64 -8.95
CA SER A 47 -2.74 -13.37 -8.02
C SER A 47 -2.08 -12.04 -8.32
N VAL A 48 -1.57 -11.37 -7.29
CA VAL A 48 -0.81 -10.14 -7.41
C VAL A 48 0.47 -10.19 -6.59
N SER A 49 1.55 -9.66 -7.16
CA SER A 49 2.82 -9.46 -6.45
C SER A 49 2.73 -8.21 -5.58
N LEU A 50 2.87 -8.38 -4.27
CA LEU A 50 2.86 -7.27 -3.30
C LEU A 50 4.26 -6.69 -3.09
N ALA A 51 5.27 -7.57 -3.13
CA ALA A 51 6.69 -7.26 -3.02
C ALA A 51 7.50 -8.38 -3.68
N PRO A 52 8.82 -8.22 -3.92
CA PRO A 52 9.65 -9.32 -4.41
C PRO A 52 9.54 -10.56 -3.51
N GLY A 53 9.11 -11.68 -4.07
CA GLY A 53 8.90 -12.93 -3.34
C GLY A 53 7.64 -12.99 -2.47
N THR A 54 6.79 -11.95 -2.48
CA THR A 54 5.50 -11.93 -1.76
C THR A 54 4.34 -11.80 -2.74
N THR A 55 3.50 -12.83 -2.80
CA THR A 55 2.32 -12.90 -3.68
C THR A 55 1.07 -13.13 -2.86
N LEU A 56 -0.02 -12.46 -3.23
CA LEU A 56 -1.35 -12.70 -2.71
C LEU A 56 -2.23 -13.27 -3.82
N LYS A 57 -2.89 -14.39 -3.55
CA LYS A 57 -3.83 -15.04 -4.45
C LYS A 57 -5.23 -15.08 -3.84
N LEU A 58 -6.25 -14.77 -4.64
CA LEU A 58 -7.64 -15.01 -4.26
C LEU A 58 -8.01 -16.44 -4.66
N GLU A 59 -8.10 -17.35 -3.70
CA GLU A 59 -8.37 -18.76 -3.98
C GLU A 59 -9.86 -19.03 -4.22
N ARG A 60 -10.72 -18.41 -3.41
CA ARG A 60 -12.15 -18.72 -3.43
C ARG A 60 -12.99 -17.51 -3.04
N ILE A 61 -14.07 -17.31 -3.79
CA ILE A 61 -15.19 -16.46 -3.42
C ILE A 61 -16.37 -17.38 -3.11
N ASN A 62 -16.94 -17.27 -1.92
CA ASN A 62 -18.12 -18.03 -1.53
C ASN A 62 -19.24 -17.07 -1.18
N ASP A 63 -20.23 -16.94 -2.06
CA ASP A 63 -21.40 -16.10 -1.87
C ASP A 63 -22.61 -16.94 -1.44
N SER A 64 -22.92 -16.88 -0.14
CA SER A 64 -24.10 -17.52 0.45
C SER A 64 -25.21 -16.51 0.75
N ARG A 65 -25.07 -15.26 0.29
CA ARG A 65 -26.06 -14.22 0.55
C ARG A 65 -27.40 -14.61 -0.06
N CYS A 66 -28.47 -14.23 0.63
CA CYS A 66 -29.82 -14.48 0.15
C CYS A 66 -30.03 -13.82 -1.22
N LYS A 67 -30.25 -14.65 -2.24
CA LYS A 67 -30.41 -14.20 -3.62
C LYS A 67 -31.69 -13.36 -3.76
N LYS A 68 -31.67 -12.37 -4.66
CA LYS A 68 -32.86 -11.56 -4.97
C LYS A 68 -33.99 -12.48 -5.47
N GLY A 69 -35.16 -12.40 -4.83
CA GLY A 69 -36.34 -13.23 -5.12
C GLY A 69 -36.39 -14.60 -4.40
N ALA A 70 -35.38 -14.94 -3.60
CA ALA A 70 -35.41 -16.14 -2.77
C ALA A 70 -36.13 -15.90 -1.43
N VAL A 71 -36.66 -16.97 -0.84
CA VAL A 71 -37.13 -16.98 0.56
C VAL A 71 -36.03 -17.61 1.41
N CYS A 72 -35.36 -16.80 2.22
CA CYS A 72 -34.27 -17.26 3.08
C CYS A 72 -34.65 -17.16 4.55
N VAL A 73 -34.23 -18.15 5.34
CA VAL A 73 -34.37 -18.13 6.81
C VAL A 73 -33.31 -17.22 7.45
N TRP A 74 -32.13 -17.09 6.82
CA TRP A 74 -31.05 -16.20 7.22
C TRP A 74 -30.48 -15.43 6.02
N ALA A 75 -29.92 -14.24 6.26
CA ALA A 75 -29.39 -13.38 5.21
C ALA A 75 -28.15 -13.94 4.49
N GLY A 76 -27.39 -14.82 5.15
CA GLY A 76 -26.12 -15.34 4.64
C GLY A 76 -25.02 -14.26 4.58
N TYR A 77 -23.88 -14.61 3.98
CA TYR A 77 -22.73 -13.72 3.83
C TYR A 77 -21.90 -14.12 2.62
N ILE A 78 -21.01 -13.22 2.20
CA ILE A 78 -19.96 -13.50 1.23
C ILE A 78 -18.60 -13.51 1.93
N SER A 79 -17.77 -14.48 1.59
CA SER A 79 -16.45 -14.67 2.18
C SER A 79 -15.38 -14.90 1.12
N TYR A 80 -14.17 -14.41 1.38
CA TYR A 80 -13.04 -14.46 0.46
C TYR A 80 -11.88 -15.22 1.11
N THR A 81 -11.45 -16.33 0.50
CA THR A 81 -10.28 -17.09 0.95
C THR A 81 -9.05 -16.64 0.16
N PHE A 82 -8.04 -16.17 0.87
CA PHE A 82 -6.78 -15.74 0.30
C PHE A 82 -5.64 -16.67 0.71
N THR A 83 -4.66 -16.77 -0.17
CA THR A 83 -3.36 -17.39 0.11
C THR A 83 -2.28 -16.32 -0.06
N LEU A 84 -1.54 -16.05 1.01
CA LEU A 84 -0.35 -15.22 1.02
C LEU A 84 0.87 -16.14 0.99
N THR A 85 1.70 -15.99 -0.03
CA THR A 85 3.00 -16.67 -0.12
C THR A 85 4.08 -15.62 0.01
N GLY A 86 4.99 -15.80 0.96
CA GLY A 86 6.07 -14.87 1.23
C GLY A 86 7.31 -15.54 1.86
N PRO A 87 8.31 -14.75 2.26
CA PRO A 87 9.52 -15.26 2.91
C PRO A 87 9.26 -16.03 4.22
N GLN A 88 8.16 -15.71 4.91
CA GLN A 88 7.74 -16.38 6.15
C GLN A 88 6.97 -17.69 5.92
N GLY A 89 6.68 -18.03 4.66
CA GLY A 89 5.95 -19.23 4.27
C GLY A 89 4.66 -18.92 3.54
N THR A 90 3.72 -19.86 3.62
CA THR A 90 2.39 -19.74 3.00
C THR A 90 1.32 -19.71 4.08
N HIS A 91 0.47 -18.69 4.05
CA HIS A 91 -0.61 -18.45 5.00
C HIS A 91 -1.94 -18.36 4.27
N ASN A 92 -2.94 -19.10 4.76
CA ASN A 92 -4.31 -19.01 4.27
C ASN A 92 -5.15 -18.25 5.29
N PHE A 93 -5.98 -17.33 4.80
CA PHE A 93 -6.90 -16.58 5.66
C PHE A 93 -8.19 -16.23 4.95
N VAL A 94 -9.20 -15.87 5.74
CA VAL A 94 -10.53 -15.49 5.25
C VAL A 94 -10.85 -14.05 5.67
N LEU A 95 -11.33 -13.25 4.72
CA LEU A 95 -11.94 -11.96 4.99
C LEU A 95 -13.43 -12.00 4.67
N ALA A 96 -14.24 -11.35 5.50
CA ALA A 96 -15.69 -11.19 5.31
C ALA A 96 -16.25 -10.11 6.24
N GLU A 97 -17.30 -9.40 5.85
CA GLU A 97 -17.90 -8.32 6.67
C GLU A 97 -18.83 -8.83 7.78
N ASN A 98 -19.72 -9.78 7.47
CA ASN A 98 -20.82 -10.19 8.36
C ASN A 98 -20.82 -11.70 8.66
N MET A 99 -19.67 -12.35 8.52
CA MET A 99 -19.52 -13.78 8.79
C MET A 99 -19.05 -14.00 10.24
N PRO A 100 -19.69 -14.90 11.01
CA PRO A 100 -19.21 -15.26 12.34
C PRO A 100 -17.76 -15.73 12.32
N ASN A 101 -16.94 -15.22 13.24
CA ASN A 101 -15.51 -15.55 13.37
C ASN A 101 -14.63 -15.14 12.18
N ALA A 102 -15.10 -14.26 11.30
CA ALA A 102 -14.28 -13.61 10.29
C ALA A 102 -14.40 -12.09 10.40
N ALA A 103 -13.39 -11.38 9.90
CA ALA A 103 -13.32 -9.92 9.94
C ALA A 103 -13.07 -9.38 8.52
N PRO A 104 -13.46 -8.12 8.23
CA PRO A 104 -13.17 -7.50 6.94
C PRO A 104 -11.70 -7.08 6.80
N THR A 105 -10.94 -7.16 7.90
CA THR A 105 -9.53 -6.78 7.97
C THR A 105 -8.72 -7.84 8.72
N LEU A 106 -7.49 -8.11 8.26
CA LEU A 106 -6.53 -8.98 8.94
C LEU A 106 -5.12 -8.41 8.79
N THR A 107 -4.29 -8.55 9.82
CA THR A 107 -2.85 -8.31 9.73
C THR A 107 -2.10 -9.64 9.76
N GLN A 108 -1.28 -9.89 8.74
CA GLN A 108 -0.43 -11.08 8.60
C GLN A 108 0.92 -10.67 8.00
N ASP A 109 2.02 -11.20 8.53
CA ASP A 109 3.39 -10.94 8.05
C ASP A 109 3.77 -9.45 7.90
N GLY A 110 3.24 -8.60 8.77
CA GLY A 110 3.47 -7.15 8.72
C GLY A 110 2.69 -6.40 7.64
N LEU A 111 1.71 -7.05 7.01
CA LEU A 111 0.78 -6.47 6.05
C LEU A 111 -0.64 -6.50 6.61
N THR A 112 -1.36 -5.40 6.48
CA THR A 112 -2.79 -5.32 6.77
C THR A 112 -3.57 -5.41 5.47
N PHE A 113 -4.47 -6.38 5.39
CA PHE A 113 -5.41 -6.60 4.29
C PHE A 113 -6.78 -6.15 4.73
N ALA A 114 -7.41 -5.22 4.00
CA ALA A 114 -8.74 -4.71 4.31
C ALA A 114 -9.62 -4.78 3.07
N LEU A 115 -10.81 -5.37 3.19
CA LEU A 115 -11.80 -5.34 2.12
C LEU A 115 -12.26 -3.90 1.83
N GLU A 116 -12.40 -3.57 0.56
CA GLU A 116 -12.89 -2.24 0.13
C GLU A 116 -14.21 -2.33 -0.62
N SER A 117 -14.30 -3.22 -1.62
CA SER A 117 -15.51 -3.35 -2.43
C SER A 117 -15.65 -4.72 -3.08
N LEU A 118 -16.87 -5.03 -3.48
CA LEU A 118 -17.23 -6.19 -4.28
C LEU A 118 -18.02 -5.69 -5.50
N ASP A 119 -17.73 -6.25 -6.66
CA ASP A 119 -18.52 -6.09 -7.88
C ASP A 119 -18.98 -7.46 -8.39
N PRO A 120 -20.29 -7.71 -8.56
CA PRO A 120 -21.39 -6.84 -8.17
C PRO A 120 -21.60 -6.80 -6.64
N PRO A 121 -21.94 -5.63 -6.07
CA PRO A 121 -22.05 -5.47 -4.62
C PRO A 121 -23.29 -6.17 -4.04
N GLU A 122 -24.36 -6.35 -4.81
CA GLU A 122 -25.58 -6.99 -4.31
C GLU A 122 -25.61 -8.49 -4.61
N PRO A 123 -26.39 -9.27 -3.84
CA PRO A 123 -26.64 -10.66 -4.16
C PRO A 123 -27.28 -10.80 -5.56
N PRO A 124 -26.88 -11.82 -6.34
CA PRO A 124 -27.49 -12.08 -7.63
C PRO A 124 -28.95 -12.52 -7.47
N ALA A 125 -29.72 -12.47 -8.56
CA ALA A 125 -31.07 -13.05 -8.56
C ALA A 125 -31.02 -14.58 -8.48
N LEU A 126 -32.09 -15.20 -7.96
CA LEU A 126 -32.15 -16.65 -7.70
C LEU A 126 -31.76 -17.50 -8.93
N HIS A 127 -32.22 -17.08 -10.10
CA HIS A 127 -32.04 -17.79 -11.38
C HIS A 127 -31.11 -17.06 -12.35
N ALA A 128 -30.35 -16.06 -11.89
CA ALA A 128 -29.34 -15.42 -12.72
C ALA A 128 -28.12 -16.34 -12.93
N GLU A 129 -27.40 -16.12 -14.02
CA GLU A 129 -26.07 -16.69 -14.19
C GLU A 129 -25.12 -16.23 -13.06
N PRO A 130 -24.16 -17.05 -12.64
CA PRO A 130 -23.15 -16.63 -11.67
C PRO A 130 -22.42 -15.38 -12.18
N PRO A 131 -22.34 -14.30 -11.38
CA PRO A 131 -21.69 -13.08 -11.81
C PRO A 131 -20.17 -13.26 -11.83
N ASP A 132 -19.51 -12.42 -12.64
CA ASP A 132 -18.06 -12.31 -12.64
C ASP A 132 -17.59 -11.48 -11.43
N TYR A 133 -17.46 -12.13 -10.28
CA TYR A 133 -17.07 -11.43 -9.06
C TYR A 133 -15.67 -10.84 -9.14
N ARG A 134 -15.56 -9.58 -8.70
CA ARG A 134 -14.30 -8.87 -8.46
C ARG A 134 -14.31 -8.28 -7.06
N VAL A 135 -13.31 -8.64 -6.26
CA VAL A 135 -13.14 -8.05 -4.92
C VAL A 135 -11.96 -7.11 -4.93
N SER A 136 -12.17 -5.90 -4.41
CA SER A 136 -11.12 -4.93 -4.16
C SER A 136 -10.71 -4.98 -2.70
N LEU A 137 -9.41 -5.01 -2.45
CA LEU A 137 -8.84 -4.92 -1.13
C LEU A 137 -7.69 -3.92 -1.09
N ARG A 138 -7.55 -3.25 0.04
CA ARG A 138 -6.38 -2.46 0.38
C ARG A 138 -5.37 -3.33 1.08
N VAL A 139 -4.12 -3.21 0.67
CA VAL A 139 -2.97 -3.75 1.40
C VAL A 139 -2.14 -2.58 1.89
N SER A 140 -1.86 -2.54 3.18
CA SER A 140 -0.95 -1.57 3.79
C SER A 140 0.13 -2.25 4.60
N ILE A 141 1.27 -1.59 4.77
CA ILE A 141 2.30 -2.03 5.72
C ILE A 141 1.76 -1.74 7.12
N ALA A 142 1.69 -2.75 7.98
CA ALA A 142 1.32 -2.59 9.37
C ALA A 142 2.35 -1.67 10.04
N GLN A 143 1.93 -0.46 10.41
CA GLN A 143 2.80 0.44 11.14
C GLN A 143 2.94 -0.08 12.57
N PRO A 144 4.17 -0.17 13.14
CA PRO A 144 4.33 -0.43 14.56
C PRO A 144 3.70 0.73 15.34
N GLY A 145 2.46 0.53 15.84
CA GLY A 145 1.74 1.50 16.66
C GLY A 145 0.23 1.63 16.42
N SER A 146 -0.34 1.11 15.33
CA SER A 146 -1.79 1.22 15.10
C SER A 146 -2.55 0.02 15.68
N VAL A 147 -2.58 -0.07 17.02
CA VAL A 147 -3.64 -0.80 17.73
C VAL A 147 -4.90 0.03 17.59
N GLN A 148 -5.88 -0.46 16.84
CA GLN A 148 -7.19 0.19 16.75
C GLN A 148 -7.91 0.00 18.10
N PRO A 149 -8.33 1.08 18.80
CA PRO A 149 -9.03 0.93 20.06
C PRO A 149 -10.40 0.31 19.81
N SER A 150 -10.65 -0.81 20.48
CA SER A 150 -11.97 -1.40 20.61
C SER A 150 -12.86 -0.43 21.40
N SER A 151 -13.86 0.16 20.75
CA SER A 151 -14.90 0.94 21.43
C SER A 151 -15.64 0.01 22.39
N THR A 152 -15.58 0.32 23.68
CA THR A 152 -16.42 -0.29 24.72
C THR A 152 -17.80 0.37 24.72
#